data_AF-A0A3D8GUJ6-F1
#
_entry.id   AF-A0A3D8GUJ6-F1
#
_cell.length_a   1.000
_cell.length_b   1.000
_cell.length_c   1.000
_cell.angle_alpha   90.00
_cell.angle_beta   90.00
_cell.angle_gamma   90.00
#
_symmetry.space_group_name_H-M   'P 1'
#
loop_
_entity.id
_entity.type
_entity.pdbx_description
1 polymer ?
#
loop_
_entity_poly.entity_id
_entity_poly.type
_entity_poly.pdbx_seq_one_letter_code
_entity_poly.pdbx_strand_id
1 'polypeptide(L)'
;MSFKKLIQTATLREIRIPDDYEQLAALLNIIERGSNSATALEEEDRQIPSASNLKLDENGLLAGLGRTRVIAETEKGKIIGYGACFRAPWVDPGQVGSVFCVHPEFRGQGVGEMILSHIEKWANDHQASVFVSIVMDWIDGSLPFVKKRGFTMDAHIYDLELHVNEFDVTAFSGTVEKAEESGIRFMTLAELPGEESERKLNELFEETAKDNPGQYGSVPPFDQVIKQLLDKQ
;
A
#
# COMPACT_ATOMS: atom_id res chain seq x y z
N MET A 1 -11.43 -39.14 10.25
CA MET A 1 -10.16 -39.28 9.49
C MET A 1 -9.23 -38.16 9.91
N SER A 2 -8.15 -38.50 10.61
CA SER A 2 -7.20 -37.56 11.21
C SER A 2 -6.20 -37.08 10.16
N PHE A 3 -6.38 -35.86 9.65
CA PHE A 3 -5.34 -35.16 8.89
C PHE A 3 -4.37 -34.53 9.91
N LYS A 4 -3.39 -35.32 10.36
CA LYS A 4 -2.15 -34.75 10.90
C LYS A 4 -1.50 -33.96 9.76
N LYS A 5 -1.72 -32.63 9.76
CA LYS A 5 -1.04 -31.66 8.90
C LYS A 5 0.45 -31.97 8.99
N LEU A 6 1.06 -32.38 7.87
CA LEU A 6 2.50 -32.32 7.71
C LEU A 6 2.90 -30.89 8.03
N ILE A 7 3.58 -30.68 9.16
CA ILE A 7 4.27 -29.44 9.45
C ILE A 7 5.35 -29.37 8.38
N GLN A 8 5.08 -28.72 7.25
CA GLN A 8 6.17 -28.25 6.40
C GLN A 8 6.91 -27.22 7.25
N THR A 9 8.18 -27.50 7.53
CA THR A 9 9.05 -26.55 8.22
C THR A 9 9.21 -25.35 7.30
N ALA A 10 8.46 -24.28 7.56
CA ALA A 10 8.65 -23.03 6.89
C ALA A 10 9.90 -22.36 7.45
N THR A 11 10.70 -21.72 6.58
CA THR A 11 11.86 -20.93 6.98
C THR A 11 11.73 -19.52 6.41
N LEU A 12 12.27 -18.54 7.15
CA LEU A 12 12.39 -17.18 6.65
C LEU A 12 13.74 -17.01 5.95
N ARG A 13 13.74 -16.29 4.84
CA ARG A 13 14.96 -15.78 4.22
C ARG A 13 14.74 -14.42 3.58
N GLU A 14 15.82 -13.72 3.31
CA GLU A 14 15.80 -12.52 2.48
C GLU A 14 15.34 -12.87 1.05
N ILE A 15 14.71 -11.88 0.42
CA ILE A 15 14.30 -11.94 -0.98
C ILE A 15 15.54 -11.94 -1.89
N ARG A 16 15.49 -12.77 -2.95
CA ARG A 16 16.53 -12.92 -3.97
C ARG A 16 15.99 -12.40 -5.29
N ILE A 17 16.38 -11.18 -5.63
CA ILE A 17 15.96 -10.51 -6.86
C ILE A 17 17.03 -10.71 -7.94
N PRO A 18 16.65 -11.01 -9.20
CA PRO A 18 15.29 -11.08 -9.73
C PRO A 18 14.57 -12.43 -9.55
N ASP A 19 15.27 -13.47 -9.09
CA ASP A 19 14.79 -14.87 -9.09
C ASP A 19 13.44 -15.10 -8.40
N ASP A 20 13.11 -14.32 -7.36
CA ASP A 20 11.88 -14.48 -6.58
C ASP A 20 10.66 -13.76 -7.19
N TYR A 21 10.82 -12.86 -8.17
CA TYR A 21 9.72 -12.00 -8.65
C TYR A 21 8.52 -12.80 -9.15
N GLU A 22 8.74 -13.88 -9.90
CA GLU A 22 7.66 -14.71 -10.45
C GLU A 22 6.83 -15.38 -9.35
N GLN A 23 7.49 -16.02 -8.38
CA GLN A 23 6.79 -16.67 -7.27
C GLN A 23 6.12 -15.64 -6.32
N LEU A 24 6.75 -14.48 -6.13
CA LEU A 24 6.18 -13.40 -5.32
C LEU A 24 4.94 -12.81 -5.99
N ALA A 25 4.98 -12.51 -7.29
CA ALA A 25 3.82 -12.04 -8.05
C ALA A 25 2.68 -13.06 -7.99
N ALA A 26 2.97 -14.35 -8.15
CA ALA A 26 1.98 -15.41 -8.01
C ALA A 26 1.35 -15.44 -6.61
N LEU A 27 2.14 -15.26 -5.54
CA LEU A 27 1.63 -15.19 -4.17
C LEU A 27 0.75 -13.95 -3.94
N LEU A 28 1.18 -12.77 -4.37
CA LEU A 28 0.45 -11.52 -4.19
C LEU A 28 -0.89 -11.52 -4.93
N ASN A 29 -0.92 -12.11 -6.14
CA ASN A 29 -2.15 -12.28 -6.92
C ASN A 29 -3.18 -13.23 -6.28
N ILE A 30 -2.82 -14.02 -5.27
CA ILE A 30 -3.81 -14.82 -4.52
C ILE A 30 -4.66 -13.91 -3.61
N ILE A 31 -4.09 -12.77 -3.19
CA ILE A 31 -4.73 -11.82 -2.26
C ILE A 31 -5.44 -10.74 -3.05
N GLU A 32 -4.76 -10.20 -4.07
CA GLU A 32 -5.25 -9.13 -4.92
C GLU A 32 -5.05 -9.52 -6.39
N ARG A 33 -6.10 -10.10 -6.98
CA ARG A 33 -5.99 -10.78 -8.28
C ARG A 33 -5.73 -9.81 -9.42
N GLY A 34 -4.68 -10.10 -10.21
CA GLY A 34 -4.41 -9.40 -11.46
C GLY A 34 -3.59 -8.13 -11.29
N SER A 35 -3.30 -7.73 -10.05
CA SER A 35 -2.54 -6.51 -9.75
C SER A 35 -1.02 -6.69 -9.89
N ASN A 36 -0.51 -7.93 -9.90
CA ASN A 36 0.93 -8.18 -9.78
C ASN A 36 1.50 -8.97 -10.96
N SER A 37 2.67 -8.58 -11.46
CA SER A 37 3.49 -9.37 -12.39
C SER A 37 4.96 -9.21 -12.02
N ALA A 38 5.82 -10.16 -12.42
CA ALA A 38 7.26 -10.05 -12.15
C ALA A 38 7.85 -8.74 -12.70
N THR A 39 7.45 -8.34 -13.92
CA THR A 39 7.87 -7.09 -14.55
C THR A 39 7.38 -5.86 -13.79
N ALA A 40 6.13 -5.85 -13.32
CA ALA A 40 5.60 -4.73 -12.53
C ALA A 40 6.34 -4.57 -11.21
N LEU A 41 6.62 -5.68 -10.51
CA LEU A 41 7.40 -5.67 -9.27
C LEU A 41 8.83 -5.20 -9.51
N GLU A 42 9.45 -5.61 -10.61
CA GLU A 42 10.79 -5.14 -10.99
C GLU A 42 10.82 -3.64 -11.27
N GLU A 43 9.83 -3.13 -12.01
CA GLU A 43 9.72 -1.71 -12.31
C GLU A 43 9.54 -0.89 -11.04
N GLU A 44 8.64 -1.31 -10.15
CA GLU A 44 8.45 -0.68 -8.84
C GLU A 44 9.76 -0.66 -8.03
N ASP A 45 10.46 -1.79 -7.95
CA ASP A 45 11.72 -1.90 -7.21
C ASP A 45 12.81 -0.99 -7.78
N ARG A 46 12.82 -0.74 -9.11
CA ARG A 46 13.78 0.15 -9.77
C ARG A 46 13.58 1.61 -9.38
N GLN A 47 12.34 2.00 -9.06
CA GLN A 47 12.01 3.35 -8.63
C GLN A 47 12.29 3.60 -7.13
N ILE A 48 12.51 2.54 -6.35
CA ILE A 48 12.75 2.63 -4.91
C ILE A 48 14.27 2.62 -4.64
N PRO A 49 14.83 3.64 -3.96
CA PRO A 49 16.24 3.62 -3.62
C PRO A 49 16.61 2.41 -2.76
N SER A 50 17.69 1.72 -3.13
CA SER A 50 18.15 0.51 -2.44
C SER A 50 18.86 0.81 -1.12
N ALA A 51 19.47 2.00 -0.99
CA ALA A 51 20.18 2.42 0.21
C ALA A 51 19.21 2.99 1.24
N SER A 52 19.24 2.43 2.45
CA SER A 52 18.59 3.01 3.62
C SER A 52 19.32 4.28 4.06
N ASN A 53 18.57 5.31 4.44
CA ASN A 53 19.09 6.51 5.10
C ASN A 53 18.31 6.83 6.39
N LEU A 54 17.75 5.79 7.01
CA LEU A 54 17.04 5.91 8.27
C LEU A 54 17.89 6.57 9.34
N LYS A 55 17.27 7.50 10.06
CA LYS A 55 17.89 8.28 11.13
C LYS A 55 16.81 8.78 12.09
N LEU A 56 17.22 9.24 13.25
CA LEU A 56 16.33 10.02 14.12
C LEU A 56 16.38 11.49 13.70
N ASP A 57 15.23 12.15 13.71
CA ASP A 57 15.13 13.60 13.55
C ASP A 57 15.48 14.35 14.86
N GLU A 58 15.32 15.68 14.86
CA GLU A 58 15.61 16.53 16.01
C GLU A 58 14.73 16.26 17.24
N ASN A 59 13.56 15.62 17.05
CA ASN A 59 12.64 15.22 18.10
C ASN A 59 12.88 13.77 18.57
N GLY A 60 13.90 13.10 18.02
CA GLY A 60 14.19 11.70 18.34
C GLY A 60 13.25 10.70 17.66
N LEU A 61 12.50 11.11 16.63
CA LEU A 61 11.57 10.25 15.89
C LEU A 61 12.20 9.70 14.62
N LEU A 62 11.83 8.47 14.25
CA LEU A 62 12.36 7.82 13.05
C LEU A 62 11.97 8.57 11.77
N ALA A 63 12.97 8.96 10.99
CA ALA A 63 12.87 9.67 9.73
C ALA A 63 13.66 8.96 8.61
N GLY A 64 13.45 9.41 7.37
CA GLY A 64 14.15 8.89 6.19
C GLY A 64 13.44 7.76 5.46
N LEU A 65 14.20 7.07 4.61
CA LEU A 65 13.80 5.93 3.79
C LEU A 65 14.53 4.68 4.29
N GLY A 66 13.78 3.60 4.44
CA GLY A 66 14.35 2.27 4.63
C GLY A 66 13.30 1.19 4.47
N ARG A 67 13.73 -0.03 4.17
CA ARG A 67 12.85 -1.19 4.09
C ARG A 67 13.56 -2.47 4.48
N THR A 68 12.79 -3.42 4.98
CA THR A 68 13.15 -4.85 5.02
C THR A 68 12.12 -5.65 4.24
N ARG A 69 12.56 -6.77 3.67
CA ARG A 69 11.72 -7.72 2.96
C ARG A 69 12.14 -9.13 3.31
N VAL A 70 11.15 -9.96 3.63
CA VAL A 70 11.35 -11.35 3.99
C VAL A 70 10.33 -12.21 3.25
N ILE A 71 10.77 -13.40 2.85
CA ILE A 71 9.88 -14.43 2.33
C ILE A 71 9.88 -15.62 3.29
N ALA A 72 8.74 -16.28 3.40
CA ALA A 72 8.64 -17.59 4.01
C ALA A 72 8.61 -18.65 2.91
N GLU A 73 9.51 -19.62 2.96
CA GLU A 73 9.56 -20.72 1.99
C GLU A 73 9.44 -22.08 2.66
N THR A 74 9.00 -23.04 1.86
CA THR A 74 9.05 -24.47 2.20
C THR A 74 10.45 -25.03 1.97
N GLU A 75 10.75 -26.21 2.51
CA GLU A 75 12.00 -26.95 2.24
C GLU A 75 12.29 -27.18 0.74
N LYS A 76 11.26 -27.12 -0.11
CA LYS A 76 11.38 -27.26 -1.57
C LYS A 76 11.58 -25.93 -2.30
N GLY A 77 11.77 -24.82 -1.58
CA GLY A 77 11.97 -23.48 -2.15
C GLY A 77 10.70 -22.81 -2.69
N LYS A 78 9.50 -23.38 -2.43
CA LYS A 78 8.23 -22.72 -2.75
C LYS A 78 8.00 -21.56 -1.78
N ILE A 79 7.81 -20.35 -2.30
CA ILE A 79 7.39 -19.18 -1.52
C ILE A 79 5.93 -19.35 -1.08
N ILE A 80 5.70 -19.25 0.23
CA ILE A 80 4.37 -19.44 0.87
C ILE A 80 3.94 -18.26 1.73
N GLY A 81 4.80 -17.25 1.88
CA GLY A 81 4.48 -16.02 2.56
C GLY A 81 5.48 -14.93 2.23
N TYR A 82 5.06 -13.69 2.41
CA TYR A 82 5.85 -12.50 2.17
C TYR A 82 5.58 -11.49 3.27
N GLY A 83 6.59 -10.74 3.66
CA GLY A 83 6.44 -9.58 4.52
C GLY A 83 7.44 -8.50 4.15
N ALA A 84 6.99 -7.25 4.26
CA ALA A 84 7.83 -6.08 4.18
C ALA A 84 7.42 -5.08 5.25
N CYS A 85 8.41 -4.38 5.77
CA CYS A 85 8.20 -3.15 6.54
C CYS A 85 9.07 -2.08 5.91
N PHE A 86 8.50 -0.88 5.79
CA PHE A 86 9.13 0.21 5.07
C PHE A 86 8.77 1.55 5.70
N ARG A 87 9.65 2.52 5.49
CA ARG A 87 9.40 3.92 5.73
C ARG A 87 9.69 4.67 4.44
N ALA A 88 8.73 5.48 3.98
CA ALA A 88 8.95 6.42 2.90
C ALA A 88 9.19 7.83 3.47
N PRO A 89 9.97 8.70 2.81
CA PRO A 89 10.33 10.03 3.34
C PRO A 89 9.14 10.91 3.71
N TRP A 90 8.01 10.76 3.02
CA TRP A 90 6.79 11.55 3.19
C TRP A 90 5.84 11.04 4.29
N VAL A 91 6.13 9.88 4.91
CA VAL A 91 5.37 9.39 6.07
C VAL A 91 5.76 10.20 7.31
N ASP A 92 4.81 10.37 8.24
CA ASP A 92 5.04 11.08 9.50
C ASP A 92 6.24 10.49 10.29
N PRO A 93 7.02 11.35 10.99
CA PRO A 93 8.12 10.88 11.84
C PRO A 93 7.67 9.83 12.87
N GLY A 94 8.49 8.80 13.05
CA GLY A 94 8.23 7.69 13.97
C GLY A 94 7.37 6.56 13.40
N GLN A 95 6.71 6.73 12.26
CA GLN A 95 5.83 5.72 11.68
C GLN A 95 6.51 4.87 10.61
N VAL A 96 6.16 3.58 10.58
CA VAL A 96 6.51 2.65 9.51
C VAL A 96 5.25 1.94 8.98
N GLY A 97 5.23 1.69 7.68
CA GLY A 97 4.19 0.91 7.01
C GLY A 97 4.64 -0.54 6.81
N SER A 98 3.68 -1.44 6.66
CA SER A 98 3.95 -2.84 6.41
C SER A 98 2.91 -3.50 5.52
N VAL A 99 3.37 -4.51 4.81
CA VAL A 99 2.55 -5.44 4.04
C VAL A 99 3.02 -6.84 4.36
N PHE A 100 2.09 -7.76 4.60
CA PHE A 100 2.45 -9.15 4.79
C PHE A 100 1.29 -10.06 4.40
N CYS A 101 1.62 -11.27 3.99
CA CYS A 101 0.65 -12.24 3.59
C CYS A 101 1.15 -13.68 3.69
N VAL A 102 0.17 -14.58 3.75
CA VAL A 102 0.41 -16.03 3.80
C VAL A 102 -0.51 -16.70 2.81
N HIS A 103 0.06 -17.59 2.01
CA HIS A 103 -0.66 -18.44 1.08
C HIS A 103 -1.80 -19.19 1.83
N PRO A 104 -3.04 -19.22 1.31
CA PRO A 104 -4.21 -19.74 2.02
C PRO A 104 -4.03 -21.13 2.65
N GLU A 105 -3.43 -22.06 1.91
CA GLU A 105 -3.16 -23.44 2.38
C GLU A 105 -2.20 -23.51 3.60
N PHE A 106 -1.39 -22.48 3.80
CA PHE A 106 -0.35 -22.41 4.84
C PHE A 106 -0.78 -21.57 6.05
N ARG A 107 -2.02 -21.06 6.06
CA ARG A 107 -2.58 -20.32 7.20
C ARG A 107 -2.83 -21.23 8.41
N GLY A 108 -2.76 -20.63 9.60
CA GLY A 108 -2.93 -21.32 10.88
C GLY A 108 -1.78 -22.27 11.24
N GLN A 109 -0.61 -22.14 10.58
CA GLN A 109 0.57 -22.98 10.81
C GLN A 109 1.76 -22.20 11.39
N GLY A 110 1.56 -20.97 11.86
CA GLY A 110 2.62 -20.12 12.42
C GLY A 110 3.41 -19.28 11.40
N VAL A 111 3.21 -19.46 10.09
CA VAL A 111 3.93 -18.69 9.05
C VAL A 111 3.73 -17.19 9.20
N GLY A 112 2.48 -16.74 9.41
CA GLY A 112 2.18 -15.32 9.58
C GLY A 112 2.84 -14.74 10.83
N GLU A 113 2.97 -15.53 11.90
CA GLU A 113 3.68 -15.12 13.11
C GLU A 113 5.15 -14.89 12.85
N MET A 114 5.79 -15.83 12.16
CA MET A 114 7.21 -15.73 11.81
C MET A 114 7.48 -14.45 11.02
N ILE A 115 6.66 -14.20 9.98
CA ILE A 115 6.79 -13.01 9.13
C ILE A 115 6.58 -11.74 9.95
N LEU A 116 5.48 -11.65 10.70
CA LEU A 116 5.15 -10.46 11.48
C LEU A 116 6.24 -10.16 12.52
N SER A 117 6.72 -11.18 13.22
CA SER A 117 7.79 -11.03 14.23
C SER A 117 9.09 -10.49 13.62
N HIS A 118 9.42 -10.90 12.38
CA HIS A 118 10.60 -10.39 11.68
C HIS A 118 10.47 -8.90 11.37
N ILE A 119 9.32 -8.47 10.83
CA ILE A 119 9.13 -7.08 10.42
C ILE A 119 8.90 -6.14 11.61
N GLU A 120 8.23 -6.61 12.67
CA GLU A 120 8.13 -5.89 13.95
C GLU A 120 9.49 -5.73 14.61
N LYS A 121 10.35 -6.76 14.56
CA LYS A 121 11.72 -6.65 15.05
C LYS A 121 12.49 -5.56 14.29
N TRP A 122 12.39 -5.53 12.96
CA TRP A 122 13.04 -4.48 12.18
C TRP A 122 12.55 -3.08 12.55
N ALA A 123 11.24 -2.91 12.74
CA ALA A 123 10.67 -1.64 13.17
C ALA A 123 11.19 -1.20 14.55
N ASN A 124 11.23 -2.12 15.50
CA ASN A 124 11.75 -1.89 16.85
C ASN A 124 13.24 -1.57 16.85
N ASP A 125 14.05 -2.31 16.08
CA ASP A 125 15.49 -2.08 15.95
C ASP A 125 15.81 -0.68 15.39
N HIS A 126 14.89 -0.10 14.61
CA HIS A 126 14.98 1.27 14.07
C HIS A 126 14.18 2.28 14.89
N GLN A 127 13.70 1.92 16.08
CA GLN A 127 13.00 2.83 17.00
C GLN A 127 11.73 3.46 16.41
N ALA A 128 11.02 2.73 15.55
CA ALA A 128 9.69 3.13 15.11
C ALA A 128 8.75 3.21 16.32
N SER A 129 7.97 4.29 16.40
CA SER A 129 6.97 4.53 17.44
C SER A 129 5.59 4.01 17.05
N VAL A 130 5.30 3.93 15.75
CA VAL A 130 4.01 3.47 15.20
C VAL A 130 4.26 2.47 14.08
N PHE A 131 3.58 1.33 14.14
CA PHE A 131 3.63 0.28 13.12
C PHE A 131 2.23 0.13 12.51
N VAL A 132 2.09 0.42 11.21
CA VAL A 132 0.80 0.42 10.51
C VAL A 132 0.79 -0.66 9.44
N SER A 133 -0.37 -1.31 9.27
CA SER A 133 -0.64 -2.27 8.20
C SER A 133 -2.03 -2.01 7.63
N ILE A 134 -2.18 -2.20 6.33
CA ILE A 134 -3.50 -2.35 5.70
C ILE A 134 -3.83 -3.84 5.68
N VAL A 135 -5.04 -4.18 6.14
CA VAL A 135 -5.48 -5.56 6.28
C VAL A 135 -6.83 -5.72 5.58
N MET A 136 -6.93 -6.69 4.69
CA MET A 136 -8.19 -7.04 4.03
C MET A 136 -9.12 -7.71 5.04
N ASP A 137 -10.17 -7.00 5.47
CA ASP A 137 -11.08 -7.47 6.52
C ASP A 137 -12.07 -8.54 6.03
N TRP A 138 -12.30 -8.65 4.73
CA TRP A 138 -13.05 -9.73 4.08
C TRP A 138 -12.30 -11.06 3.98
N ILE A 139 -11.01 -11.10 4.32
CA ILE A 139 -10.25 -12.35 4.37
C ILE A 139 -10.36 -12.97 5.76
N ASP A 140 -10.95 -14.17 5.81
CA ASP A 140 -11.10 -14.94 7.04
C ASP A 140 -9.78 -15.09 7.80
N GLY A 141 -9.81 -14.71 9.08
CA GLY A 141 -8.68 -14.82 10.00
C GLY A 141 -7.74 -13.61 10.00
N SER A 142 -7.84 -12.68 9.04
CA SER A 142 -6.98 -11.49 8.99
C SER A 142 -7.17 -10.57 10.20
N LEU A 143 -8.40 -10.12 10.47
CA LEU A 143 -8.69 -9.26 11.64
C LEU A 143 -8.39 -9.94 12.98
N PRO A 144 -8.83 -11.20 13.24
CA PRO A 144 -8.46 -11.90 14.47
C PRO A 144 -6.95 -12.05 14.67
N PHE A 145 -6.20 -12.28 13.59
CA PHE A 145 -4.74 -12.42 13.64
C PHE A 145 -4.07 -11.14 14.15
N VAL A 146 -4.34 -10.00 13.54
CA VAL A 146 -3.70 -8.72 13.94
C VAL A 146 -4.18 -8.23 15.31
N LYS A 147 -5.48 -8.41 15.64
CA LYS A 147 -6.01 -8.06 16.97
C LYS A 147 -5.31 -8.83 18.09
N LYS A 148 -5.03 -10.12 17.88
CA LYS A 148 -4.27 -10.94 18.84
C LYS A 148 -2.84 -10.43 19.06
N ARG A 149 -2.32 -9.62 18.13
CA ARG A 149 -0.97 -9.05 18.13
C ARG A 149 -0.92 -7.59 18.57
N GLY A 150 -2.03 -7.06 19.09
CA GLY A 150 -2.07 -5.73 19.68
C GLY A 150 -2.38 -4.61 18.69
N PHE A 151 -2.69 -4.93 17.42
CA PHE A 151 -3.17 -3.94 16.47
C PHE A 151 -4.57 -3.45 16.87
N THR A 152 -4.74 -2.14 16.83
CA THR A 152 -6.04 -1.47 16.93
C THR A 152 -6.47 -1.00 15.54
N MET A 153 -7.77 -1.03 15.29
CA MET A 153 -8.32 -0.53 14.03
C MET A 153 -8.32 0.99 14.04
N ASP A 154 -7.69 1.57 13.02
CA ASP A 154 -7.58 3.01 12.83
C ASP A 154 -8.72 3.53 11.94
N ALA A 155 -8.80 3.03 10.71
CA ALA A 155 -9.84 3.35 9.75
C ALA A 155 -10.29 2.14 8.92
N HIS A 156 -11.49 2.24 8.32
CA HIS A 156 -11.90 1.39 7.22
C HIS A 156 -11.65 2.13 5.90
N ILE A 157 -10.99 1.45 4.97
CA ILE A 157 -10.75 1.94 3.61
C ILE A 157 -11.61 1.08 2.68
N TYR A 158 -12.32 1.72 1.76
CA TYR A 158 -13.19 1.05 0.80
C TYR A 158 -12.67 1.27 -0.61
N ASP A 159 -12.42 0.17 -1.31
CA ASP A 159 -12.18 0.21 -2.74
C ASP A 159 -13.53 0.28 -3.47
N LEU A 160 -13.69 1.31 -4.29
CA LEU A 160 -14.91 1.54 -5.07
C LEU A 160 -14.65 1.14 -6.53
N GLU A 161 -15.38 0.12 -7.00
CA GLU A 161 -15.28 -0.37 -8.37
C GLU A 161 -16.56 -0.07 -9.17
N LEU A 162 -16.40 0.28 -10.44
CA LEU A 162 -17.50 0.50 -11.39
C LEU A 162 -17.39 -0.45 -12.58
N HIS A 163 -18.37 -1.34 -12.72
CA HIS A 163 -18.48 -2.22 -13.90
C HIS A 163 -19.04 -1.45 -15.10
N VAL A 164 -18.15 -0.85 -15.90
CA VAL A 164 -18.51 0.04 -17.02
C VAL A 164 -19.47 -0.62 -18.02
N ASN A 165 -19.34 -1.94 -18.26
CA ASN A 165 -20.20 -2.67 -19.21
C ASN A 165 -21.62 -2.90 -18.70
N GLU A 166 -21.85 -2.79 -17.39
CA GLU A 166 -23.16 -3.02 -16.75
C GLU A 166 -23.79 -1.70 -16.25
N PHE A 167 -23.03 -0.60 -16.29
CA PHE A 167 -23.48 0.68 -15.79
C PHE A 167 -24.47 1.35 -16.74
N ASP A 168 -25.69 1.61 -16.25
CA ASP A 168 -26.70 2.36 -16.98
C ASP A 168 -26.48 3.87 -16.83
N VAL A 169 -25.80 4.45 -17.81
CA VAL A 169 -25.56 5.91 -17.88
C VAL A 169 -26.85 6.72 -18.06
N THR A 170 -27.94 6.11 -18.55
CA THR A 170 -29.18 6.85 -18.85
C THR A 170 -29.89 7.33 -17.58
N ALA A 171 -29.64 6.70 -16.43
CA ALA A 171 -30.10 7.17 -15.13
C ALA A 171 -29.60 8.60 -14.78
N PHE A 172 -28.53 9.05 -15.44
CA PHE A 172 -27.91 10.36 -15.23
C PHE A 172 -28.15 11.32 -16.41
N SER A 173 -28.99 10.97 -17.38
CA SER A 173 -29.34 11.85 -18.49
C SER A 173 -29.89 13.20 -18.00
N GLY A 174 -29.40 14.31 -18.57
CA GLY A 174 -29.80 15.65 -18.16
C GLY A 174 -29.03 16.20 -16.95
N THR A 175 -28.14 15.43 -16.32
CA THR A 175 -27.42 15.89 -15.12
C THR A 175 -26.37 16.95 -15.45
N VAL A 176 -25.65 16.78 -16.56
CA VAL A 176 -24.63 17.74 -17.02
C VAL A 176 -25.31 19.05 -17.41
N GLU A 177 -26.39 18.97 -18.17
CA GLU A 177 -27.16 20.13 -18.66
C GLU A 177 -27.72 20.94 -17.49
N LYS A 178 -28.25 20.28 -16.45
CA LYS A 178 -28.71 20.96 -15.22
C LYS A 178 -27.58 21.69 -14.50
N ALA A 179 -26.39 21.09 -14.43
CA ALA A 179 -25.22 21.74 -13.84
C ALA A 179 -24.81 22.97 -14.67
N GLU A 180 -24.84 22.86 -16.01
CA GLU A 180 -24.57 24.00 -16.90
C GLU A 180 -25.59 25.13 -16.77
N GLU A 181 -26.89 24.81 -16.68
CA GLU A 181 -27.96 25.77 -16.41
C GLU A 181 -27.80 26.49 -15.06
N SER A 182 -27.14 25.84 -14.08
CA SER A 182 -26.80 26.45 -12.79
C SER A 182 -25.59 27.39 -12.85
N GLY A 183 -24.92 27.48 -14.00
CA GLY A 183 -23.75 28.33 -14.23
C GLY A 183 -22.40 27.63 -14.07
N ILE A 184 -22.37 26.30 -13.91
CA ILE A 184 -21.13 25.52 -13.86
C ILE A 184 -20.65 25.27 -15.29
N ARG A 185 -19.35 25.40 -15.54
CA ARG A 185 -18.75 25.06 -16.83
C ARG A 185 -17.79 23.88 -16.64
N PHE A 186 -17.95 22.86 -17.47
CA PHE A 186 -17.02 21.73 -17.53
C PHE A 186 -15.91 22.03 -18.53
N MET A 187 -14.68 21.74 -18.12
CA MET A 187 -13.50 21.89 -18.96
C MET A 187 -12.42 20.92 -18.50
N THR A 188 -11.58 20.52 -19.44
CA THR A 188 -10.41 19.69 -19.20
C THR A 188 -9.21 20.55 -18.85
N LEU A 189 -8.23 19.99 -18.15
CA LEU A 189 -6.99 20.71 -17.84
C LEU A 189 -6.23 21.12 -19.12
N ALA A 190 -6.36 20.34 -20.20
CA ALA A 190 -5.77 20.64 -21.50
C ALA A 190 -6.34 21.92 -22.15
N GLU A 191 -7.59 22.29 -21.83
CA GLU A 191 -8.22 23.52 -22.32
C GLU A 191 -7.84 24.76 -21.51
N LEU A 192 -7.19 24.56 -20.36
CA LEU A 192 -6.70 25.61 -19.46
C LEU A 192 -5.20 25.48 -19.20
N PRO A 193 -4.34 25.47 -20.23
CA PRO A 193 -2.91 25.28 -20.03
C PRO A 193 -2.29 26.45 -19.26
N GLY A 194 -1.29 26.14 -18.43
CA GLY A 194 -0.43 27.13 -17.79
C GLY A 194 -0.55 27.20 -16.28
N GLU A 195 0.44 27.84 -15.69
CA GLU A 195 0.67 27.90 -14.23
C GLU A 195 -0.51 28.45 -13.44
N GLU A 196 -1.30 29.38 -14.00
CA GLU A 196 -2.47 29.92 -13.31
C GLU A 196 -3.51 28.84 -12.99
N SER A 197 -3.81 27.97 -13.95
CA SER A 197 -4.79 26.89 -13.80
C SER A 197 -4.26 25.79 -12.88
N GLU A 198 -2.97 25.49 -12.99
CA GLU A 198 -2.26 24.57 -12.09
C GLU A 198 -2.32 25.06 -10.65
N ARG A 199 -2.09 26.35 -10.40
CA ARG A 199 -2.20 26.95 -9.06
C ARG A 199 -3.61 26.87 -8.49
N LYS A 200 -4.62 27.15 -9.32
CA LYS A 200 -6.03 27.00 -8.91
C LYS A 200 -6.39 25.55 -8.57
N LEU A 201 -5.88 24.59 -9.33
CA LEU A 201 -6.07 23.16 -9.04
C LEU A 201 -5.39 22.77 -7.73
N ASN A 202 -4.17 23.25 -7.49
CA ASN A 202 -3.46 23.01 -6.24
C ASN A 202 -4.17 23.65 -5.04
N GLU A 203 -4.68 24.87 -5.15
CA GLU A 203 -5.47 25.53 -4.11
C GLU A 203 -6.73 24.73 -3.77
N LEU A 204 -7.44 24.23 -4.78
CA LEU A 204 -8.59 23.34 -4.58
C LEU A 204 -8.20 22.05 -3.85
N PHE A 205 -7.08 21.44 -4.24
CA PHE A 205 -6.57 20.23 -3.59
C PHE A 205 -6.19 20.49 -2.13
N GLU A 206 -5.45 21.57 -1.85
CA GLU A 206 -5.07 21.97 -0.50
C GLU A 206 -6.28 22.22 0.40
N GLU A 207 -7.31 22.87 -0.13
CA GLU A 207 -8.52 23.16 0.64
C GLU A 207 -9.34 21.89 0.91
N THR A 208 -9.56 21.06 -0.11
CA THR A 208 -10.40 19.85 0.03
C THR A 208 -9.70 18.70 0.74
N ALA A 209 -8.36 18.64 0.71
CA ALA A 209 -7.59 17.61 1.42
C ALA A 209 -7.78 17.69 2.94
N LYS A 210 -8.15 18.86 3.49
CA LYS A 210 -8.43 19.05 4.93
C LYS A 210 -9.66 18.27 5.38
N ASP A 211 -10.61 18.04 4.47
CA ASP A 211 -11.86 17.31 4.74
C ASP A 211 -11.73 15.81 4.43
N ASN A 212 -10.59 15.35 3.93
CA ASN A 212 -10.36 13.95 3.63
C ASN A 212 -9.93 13.20 4.91
N PRO A 213 -10.76 12.31 5.48
CA PRO A 213 -10.42 11.56 6.69
C PRO A 213 -9.25 10.57 6.47
N GLY A 214 -8.90 10.27 5.22
CA GLY A 214 -7.72 9.47 4.85
C GLY A 214 -6.47 10.30 4.51
N GLN A 215 -6.53 11.63 4.61
CA GLN A 215 -5.35 12.48 4.42
C GLN A 215 -4.47 12.42 5.68
N TYR A 216 -3.28 11.84 5.52
CA TYR A 216 -2.22 11.84 6.55
C TYR A 216 -1.09 12.79 6.14
N GLY A 217 -0.54 13.52 7.11
CA GLY A 217 0.57 14.45 6.89
C GLY A 217 0.21 15.74 6.14
N SER A 218 1.24 16.55 5.87
CA SER A 218 1.09 17.83 5.16
C SER A 218 0.91 17.63 3.65
N VAL A 219 0.13 18.50 3.01
CA VAL A 219 0.03 18.58 1.55
C VAL A 219 1.41 18.91 0.96
N PRO A 220 1.89 18.18 -0.07
CA PRO A 220 3.18 18.47 -0.70
C PRO A 220 3.24 19.88 -1.31
N PRO A 221 4.43 20.48 -1.47
CA PRO A 221 4.58 21.78 -2.14
C PRO A 221 4.10 21.73 -3.61
N PHE A 222 3.62 22.87 -4.11
CA PHE A 222 3.08 23.05 -5.47
C PHE A 222 3.87 22.33 -6.58
N ASP A 223 5.17 22.55 -6.67
CA ASP A 223 6.02 21.95 -7.72
C ASP A 223 6.00 20.41 -7.69
N GLN A 224 5.83 19.82 -6.51
CA GLN A 224 5.75 18.37 -6.34
C GLN A 224 4.35 17.83 -6.69
N VAL A 225 3.29 18.57 -6.35
CA VAL A 225 1.91 18.22 -6.68
C VAL A 225 1.72 18.23 -8.20
N ILE A 226 2.17 19.29 -8.88
CA ILE A 226 2.07 19.41 -10.33
C ILE A 226 2.86 18.32 -11.03
N LYS A 227 4.08 18.02 -10.57
CA LYS A 227 4.87 16.90 -11.08
C LYS A 227 4.11 15.57 -10.96
N GLN A 228 3.47 15.30 -9.82
CA GLN A 228 2.73 14.05 -9.61
C GLN A 228 1.43 13.97 -10.42
N LEU A 229 0.75 15.09 -10.62
CA LEU A 229 -0.52 15.16 -11.36
C LEU A 229 -0.32 15.15 -12.88
N LEU A 230 0.76 15.76 -13.38
CA LEU A 230 0.98 15.94 -14.82
C LEU A 230 1.97 14.96 -15.44
N ASP A 231 2.95 14.42 -14.69
CA ASP A 231 3.94 13.47 -15.24
C ASP A 231 3.43 12.00 -15.27
N LYS A 232 2.22 11.73 -14.76
CA LYS A 232 1.60 10.39 -14.78
C LYS A 232 0.80 10.08 -16.07
N GLN A 233 1.23 10.61 -17.23
CA GLN A 233 0.67 10.24 -18.54
C GLN A 233 1.59 9.31 -19.34
#